data_AF-A0A2V6NBD4-F1
#
_entry.id   AF-A0A2V6NBD4-F1
#
_cell.length_a   1.000
_cell.length_b   1.000
_cell.length_c   1.000
_cell.angle_alpha   90.00
_cell.angle_beta   90.00
_cell.angle_gamma   90.00
#
_symmetry.space_group_name_H-M   'P 1'
#
loop_
_entity.id
_entity.type
_entity.pdbx_description
1 polymer ?
#
loop_
_entity_poly.entity_id
_entity_poly.type
_entity_poly.pdbx_seq_one_letter_code
_entity_poly.pdbx_strand_id
1 'polypeptide(L)'
;MNLNNSWGRIFALATAGGFLLFDGCALKMGKQPRQEIVPLYSTHSPEFRQAAGSLLGPNFIPGNNVTTLVNGNQIFPAMLGAIQSAKYSINFETYTFWDGEIAHQFTEALAERAQAGVNVNAILDAQGTQKMGRQNLERLRNA
;
A
#
# COMPACT_ATOMS: atom_id res chain seq x y z
N MET A 1 -32.34 55.18 -0.59
CA MET A 1 -32.80 54.04 0.23
C MET A 1 -32.17 52.75 -0.29
N ASN A 2 -31.20 52.24 0.48
CA ASN A 2 -30.57 50.91 0.52
C ASN A 2 -30.60 49.97 -0.71
N LEU A 3 -29.56 50.04 -1.53
CA LEU A 3 -29.02 48.94 -2.33
C LEU A 3 -27.77 48.37 -1.63
N ASN A 4 -27.92 47.84 -0.41
CA ASN A 4 -26.84 47.14 0.26
C ASN A 4 -27.42 46.06 1.19
N ASN A 5 -27.37 44.80 0.74
CA ASN A 5 -27.40 43.58 1.57
C ASN A 5 -27.71 42.29 0.78
N SER A 6 -28.11 42.36 -0.50
CA SER A 6 -28.48 41.13 -1.23
C SER A 6 -27.26 40.24 -1.54
N TRP A 7 -26.17 40.83 -2.02
CA TRP A 7 -24.91 40.11 -2.30
C TRP A 7 -24.23 39.57 -1.04
N GLY A 8 -24.27 40.30 0.07
CA GLY A 8 -23.77 39.84 1.36
C GLY A 8 -24.54 38.64 1.91
N ARG A 9 -25.87 38.58 1.68
CA ARG A 9 -26.72 37.43 2.05
C ARG A 9 -26.45 36.21 1.16
N ILE A 10 -26.21 36.42 -0.14
CA ILE A 10 -25.83 35.33 -1.07
C ILE A 10 -24.46 34.77 -0.69
N PHE A 11 -23.48 35.63 -0.42
CA PHE A 11 -22.17 35.21 0.04
C PHE A 11 -22.27 34.46 1.38
N ALA A 12 -22.97 35.01 2.37
CA ALA A 12 -23.15 34.37 3.67
C ALA A 12 -23.87 33.01 3.61
N LEU A 13 -24.87 32.87 2.73
CA LEU A 13 -25.54 31.58 2.48
C LEU A 13 -24.63 30.57 1.79
N ALA A 14 -23.77 31.01 0.87
CA ALA A 14 -22.79 30.14 0.22
C ALA A 14 -21.69 29.67 1.20
N THR A 15 -21.19 30.55 2.09
CA THR A 15 -20.23 30.14 3.13
C THR A 15 -20.86 29.25 4.19
N ALA A 16 -22.09 29.54 4.63
CA ALA A 16 -22.81 28.71 5.59
C ALA A 16 -23.18 27.34 5.02
N GLY A 17 -23.60 27.28 3.75
CA GLY A 17 -23.84 26.03 3.02
C GLY A 17 -22.57 25.22 2.81
N GLY A 18 -21.44 25.89 2.51
CA GLY A 18 -20.12 25.26 2.43
C GLY A 18 -19.66 24.64 3.75
N PHE A 19 -19.88 25.34 4.87
CA PHE A 19 -19.57 24.83 6.21
C PHE A 19 -20.42 23.60 6.57
N LEU A 20 -21.72 23.62 6.25
CA LEU A 20 -22.62 22.48 6.51
C LEU A 20 -22.31 21.26 5.62
N LEU A 21 -21.82 21.47 4.39
CA LEU A 21 -21.40 20.39 3.49
C LEU A 21 -20.02 19.81 3.85
N PHE A 22 -19.11 20.61 4.42
CA PHE A 22 -17.79 20.15 4.85
C PHE A 22 -17.76 19.53 6.25
N ASP A 23 -18.58 20.02 7.19
CA ASP A 23 -18.64 19.49 8.56
C ASP A 23 -19.67 18.38 8.75
N GLY A 24 -20.61 18.22 7.81
CA GLY A 24 -21.73 17.27 7.90
C GLY A 24 -21.33 15.79 7.76
N CYS A 25 -20.17 15.52 7.16
CA CYS A 25 -19.50 14.23 7.33
C CYS A 25 -18.55 14.39 8.49
N ALA A 26 -19.08 14.25 9.71
CA ALA A 26 -18.30 14.16 10.93
C ALA A 26 -17.11 13.23 10.69
N LEU A 27 -15.97 13.87 10.45
CA LEU A 27 -14.63 13.36 10.65
C LEU A 27 -14.71 12.58 11.95
N LYS A 28 -14.71 11.24 11.86
CA LYS A 28 -14.44 10.38 13.02
C LYS A 28 -12.99 10.62 13.42
N MET A 29 -12.75 11.77 14.02
CA MET A 29 -11.45 12.25 14.44
C MET A 29 -11.16 11.58 15.79
N GLY A 30 -10.69 10.34 15.70
CA GLY A 30 -10.38 9.50 16.85
C GLY A 30 -10.22 8.04 16.46
N LYS A 31 -9.24 7.37 17.06
CA LYS A 31 -9.09 5.91 16.95
C LYS A 31 -10.39 5.29 17.46
N GLN A 32 -11.11 4.59 16.58
CA GLN A 32 -12.26 3.79 17.02
C GLN A 32 -11.78 2.74 18.04
N PRO A 33 -12.60 2.37 19.03
CA PRO A 33 -12.29 1.24 19.90
C PRO A 33 -11.95 0.04 19.03
N ARG A 34 -10.75 -0.52 19.21
CA ARG A 34 -10.35 -1.73 18.50
C ARG A 34 -11.21 -2.85 19.05
N GLN A 35 -12.26 -3.21 18.32
CA GLN A 35 -13.01 -4.41 18.62
C GLN A 35 -12.12 -5.60 18.28
N GLU A 36 -11.68 -6.31 19.31
CA GLU A 36 -10.95 -7.55 19.12
C GLU A 36 -11.92 -8.61 18.61
N ILE A 37 -11.71 -9.07 17.38
CA ILE A 37 -12.48 -10.17 16.82
C ILE A 37 -11.91 -11.44 17.43
N VAL A 38 -12.67 -12.08 18.33
CA VAL A 38 -12.30 -13.37 18.88
C VAL A 38 -12.38 -14.42 17.76
N PRO A 39 -11.27 -15.10 17.42
CA PRO A 39 -11.31 -16.13 16.38
C PRO A 39 -12.23 -17.28 16.80
N LEU A 40 -13.18 -17.65 15.94
CA LEU A 40 -14.06 -18.81 16.19
C LEU A 40 -13.31 -20.15 16.04
N TYR A 41 -12.24 -20.17 15.25
CA TYR A 41 -11.47 -21.37 14.92
C TYR A 41 -9.96 -21.10 15.03
N SER A 42 -9.20 -22.10 15.46
CA SER A 42 -7.73 -22.07 15.42
C SER A 42 -7.23 -22.12 13.97
N THR A 43 -6.10 -21.49 13.67
CA THR A 43 -5.45 -21.52 12.34
C THR A 43 -5.06 -22.93 11.89
N HIS A 44 -4.98 -23.88 12.82
CA HIS A 44 -4.71 -25.30 12.53
C HIS A 44 -5.97 -26.14 12.30
N SER A 45 -7.17 -25.59 12.50
CA SER A 45 -8.41 -26.37 12.41
C SER A 45 -8.88 -26.57 10.96
N PRO A 46 -9.59 -27.66 10.64
CA PRO A 46 -10.25 -27.84 9.34
C PRO A 46 -11.25 -26.74 9.01
N GLU A 47 -12.01 -26.27 10.01
CA GLU A 47 -13.04 -25.24 9.87
C GLU A 47 -12.44 -23.89 9.45
N PHE A 48 -11.28 -23.51 10.01
CA PHE A 48 -10.55 -22.33 9.59
C PHE A 48 -10.16 -22.41 8.11
N ARG A 49 -9.59 -23.54 7.68
CA ARG A 49 -9.18 -23.75 6.28
C ARG A 49 -10.36 -23.70 5.33
N GLN A 50 -11.49 -24.28 5.71
CA GLN A 50 -12.71 -24.25 4.91
C GLN A 50 -13.25 -22.82 4.78
N ALA A 51 -13.43 -22.12 5.90
CA ALA A 51 -13.98 -20.77 5.91
C ALA A 51 -13.08 -19.77 5.16
N ALA A 52 -11.77 -19.81 5.42
CA ALA A 52 -10.80 -18.94 4.75
C ALA A 52 -10.68 -19.27 3.25
N GLY A 53 -10.70 -20.56 2.87
CA GLY A 53 -10.64 -20.97 1.48
C GLY A 53 -11.86 -20.50 0.68
N SER A 54 -13.06 -20.63 1.26
CA SER A 54 -14.30 -20.12 0.66
C SER A 54 -14.32 -18.60 0.50
N LEU A 55 -13.74 -17.86 1.46
CA LEU A 55 -13.71 -16.39 1.42
C LEU A 55 -12.68 -15.85 0.42
N LEU A 56 -11.48 -16.43 0.39
CA LEU A 56 -10.36 -15.91 -0.39
C LEU A 56 -10.37 -16.41 -1.83
N GLY A 57 -11.01 -17.56 -2.10
CA GLY A 57 -11.12 -18.18 -3.42
C GLY A 57 -10.21 -19.41 -3.60
N PRO A 58 -8.87 -19.30 -3.46
CA PRO A 58 -7.99 -20.45 -3.64
C PRO A 58 -8.05 -21.42 -2.46
N ASN A 59 -7.96 -22.72 -2.77
CA ASN A 59 -7.78 -23.77 -1.79
C ASN A 59 -6.41 -23.67 -1.11
N PHE A 60 -6.35 -24.08 0.16
CA PHE A 60 -5.08 -24.21 0.88
C PHE A 60 -4.22 -25.31 0.25
N ILE A 61 -2.98 -24.97 -0.12
CA ILE A 61 -1.99 -25.91 -0.63
C ILE A 61 -1.12 -26.37 0.54
N PRO A 62 -0.92 -27.69 0.76
CA PRO A 62 -0.02 -28.19 1.81
C PRO A 62 1.46 -28.03 1.41
N GLY A 63 2.36 -28.19 2.38
CA GLY A 63 3.82 -28.20 2.12
C GLY A 63 4.49 -26.82 2.02
N ASN A 64 3.77 -25.74 2.36
CA ASN A 64 4.37 -24.41 2.43
C ASN A 64 5.38 -24.33 3.58
N ASN A 65 6.52 -23.69 3.31
CA ASN A 65 7.44 -23.26 4.35
C ASN A 65 7.21 -21.76 4.62
N VAL A 66 6.93 -21.41 5.87
CA VAL A 66 6.60 -20.04 6.27
C VAL A 66 7.60 -19.57 7.31
N THR A 67 8.28 -18.46 7.03
CA THR A 67 9.16 -17.78 7.99
C THR A 67 8.58 -16.43 8.33
N THR A 68 8.37 -16.16 9.61
CA THR A 68 7.92 -14.85 10.08
C THR A 68 9.12 -13.90 10.15
N LEU A 69 9.04 -12.79 9.42
CA LEU A 69 10.02 -11.71 9.45
C LEU A 69 9.41 -10.50 10.17
N VAL A 70 10.13 -9.99 11.16
CA VAL A 70 9.67 -8.89 12.01
C VAL A 70 10.45 -7.63 11.69
N ASN A 71 9.74 -6.58 11.27
CA ASN A 71 10.25 -5.25 10.94
C ASN A 71 11.20 -5.19 9.71
N GLY A 72 11.56 -3.98 9.33
CA GLY A 72 12.41 -3.72 8.14
C GLY A 72 13.78 -4.40 8.18
N ASN A 73 14.38 -4.53 9.37
CA ASN A 73 15.70 -5.15 9.54
C ASN A 73 15.73 -6.63 9.12
N GLN A 74 14.60 -7.33 9.18
CA GLN A 74 14.49 -8.71 8.72
C GLN A 74 13.86 -8.81 7.33
N ILE A 75 12.86 -7.95 7.05
CA ILE A 75 12.09 -7.98 5.80
C ILE A 75 12.95 -7.54 4.61
N PHE A 76 13.61 -6.38 4.67
CA PHE A 76 14.31 -5.84 3.50
C PHE A 76 15.49 -6.70 3.03
N PRO A 77 16.37 -7.20 3.91
CA PRO A 77 17.46 -8.08 3.47
C PRO A 77 16.96 -9.37 2.83
N ALA A 78 15.90 -9.98 3.36
CA ALA A 78 15.31 -11.20 2.80
C ALA A 78 14.72 -10.94 1.40
N MET A 79 13.99 -9.83 1.22
CA MET A 79 13.45 -9.43 -0.08
C MET A 79 14.56 -9.14 -1.09
N LEU A 80 15.60 -8.39 -0.71
CA LEU A 80 16.74 -8.08 -1.58
C LEU A 80 17.50 -9.33 -1.99
N GLY A 81 17.73 -10.27 -1.06
CA GLY A 81 18.34 -11.56 -1.37
C GLY A 81 17.50 -12.38 -2.36
N ALA A 82 16.17 -12.39 -2.19
CA ALA A 82 15.26 -13.05 -3.13
C ALA A 82 15.34 -12.43 -4.53
N ILE A 83 15.35 -11.09 -4.64
CA ILE A 83 15.50 -10.36 -5.90
C ILE A 83 16.83 -10.73 -6.57
N GLN A 84 17.95 -10.61 -5.85
CA GLN A 84 19.29 -10.87 -6.39
C GLN A 84 19.48 -12.31 -6.87
N SER A 85 18.85 -13.28 -6.19
CA SER A 85 18.92 -14.70 -6.56
C SER A 85 17.94 -15.13 -7.65
N ALA A 86 17.02 -14.26 -8.07
CA ALA A 86 15.99 -14.58 -9.05
C ALA A 86 16.60 -14.95 -10.42
N LYS A 87 16.04 -16.00 -11.05
CA LYS A 87 16.55 -16.57 -12.30
C LYS A 87 15.62 -16.41 -13.50
N TYR A 88 14.32 -16.20 -13.26
CA TYR A 88 13.30 -16.25 -14.32
C TYR A 88 12.40 -15.03 -14.32
N SER A 89 11.80 -14.70 -13.18
CA SER A 89 10.93 -13.53 -13.05
C SER A 89 10.90 -12.96 -11.65
N ILE A 90 10.52 -11.68 -11.57
CA ILE A 90 10.24 -10.94 -10.35
C ILE A 90 8.93 -10.18 -10.57
N ASN A 91 7.96 -10.37 -9.68
CA ASN A 91 6.77 -9.54 -9.61
C ASN A 91 6.83 -8.77 -8.30
N PHE A 92 6.98 -7.45 -8.39
CA PHE A 92 7.16 -6.58 -7.25
C PHE A 92 6.00 -5.59 -7.17
N GLU A 93 5.34 -5.53 -6.02
CA GLU A 93 4.25 -4.60 -5.75
C GLU A 93 4.45 -3.96 -4.39
N THR A 94 4.34 -2.63 -4.31
CA THR A 94 4.37 -1.92 -3.03
C THR A 94 3.55 -0.65 -3.06
N TYR A 95 2.95 -0.32 -1.92
CA TYR A 95 2.27 0.94 -1.71
C TYR A 95 3.27 2.10 -1.57
N THR A 96 4.27 1.99 -0.69
CA THR A 96 5.20 3.09 -0.42
C THR A 96 6.57 2.80 -1.02
N PHE A 97 7.06 3.71 -1.84
CA PHE A 97 8.43 3.70 -2.36
C PHE A 97 8.98 5.13 -2.31
N TRP A 98 9.66 5.46 -1.21
CA TRP A 98 10.20 6.79 -0.97
C TRP A 98 11.71 6.78 -1.08
N ASP A 99 12.25 7.86 -1.63
CA ASP A 99 13.67 8.05 -1.79
C ASP A 99 14.43 7.85 -0.48
N GLY A 100 15.57 7.18 -0.56
CA GLY A 100 16.35 6.76 0.59
C GLY A 100 17.12 5.46 0.33
N GLU A 101 17.97 5.09 1.30
CA GLU A 101 18.94 4.01 1.15
C GLU A 101 18.30 2.68 0.73
N ILE A 102 17.21 2.27 1.40
CA ILE A 102 16.52 1.03 1.06
C ILE A 102 15.90 1.11 -0.35
N ALA A 103 15.27 2.23 -0.70
CA ALA A 103 14.71 2.41 -2.04
C ALA A 103 15.79 2.32 -3.14
N HIS A 104 16.96 2.91 -2.91
CA HIS A 104 18.10 2.77 -3.82
C HIS A 104 18.50 1.31 -3.98
N GLN A 105 18.67 0.57 -2.89
CA GLN A 105 19.05 -0.84 -2.95
C GLN A 105 18.03 -1.68 -3.75
N PHE A 106 16.73 -1.44 -3.56
CA PHE A 106 15.69 -2.09 -4.34
C PHE A 106 15.74 -1.69 -5.82
N THR A 107 15.88 -0.39 -6.13
CA THR A 107 16.01 0.10 -7.50
C THR A 107 17.19 -0.56 -8.21
N GLU A 108 18.36 -0.58 -7.58
CA GLU A 108 19.57 -1.18 -8.14
C GLU A 108 19.38 -2.68 -8.40
N ALA A 109 18.86 -3.41 -7.41
CA ALA A 109 18.69 -4.85 -7.52
C ALA A 109 17.65 -5.24 -8.59
N LEU A 110 16.52 -4.51 -8.66
CA LEU A 110 15.50 -4.74 -9.68
C LEU A 110 16.01 -4.40 -11.08
N ALA A 111 16.67 -3.25 -11.24
CA ALA A 111 17.23 -2.83 -12.51
C ALA A 111 18.31 -3.79 -13.01
N GLU A 112 19.20 -4.22 -12.13
CA GLU A 112 20.27 -5.16 -12.49
C GLU A 112 19.69 -6.52 -12.93
N ARG A 113 18.70 -7.06 -12.22
CA ARG A 113 18.04 -8.31 -12.63
C ARG A 113 17.33 -8.18 -13.97
N ALA A 114 16.67 -7.06 -14.23
CA ALA A 114 16.05 -6.79 -15.53
C ALA A 114 17.10 -6.79 -16.65
N GLN A 115 18.22 -6.10 -16.44
CA GLN A 115 19.35 -6.07 -17.38
C GLN A 115 20.03 -7.44 -17.57
N ALA A 116 20.02 -8.29 -16.54
CA ALA A 116 20.48 -9.67 -16.61
C ALA A 116 19.50 -10.61 -17.33
N GLY A 117 18.39 -10.10 -17.86
CA GLY A 117 17.40 -10.86 -18.63
C GLY A 117 16.30 -11.53 -17.79
N VAL A 118 16.21 -11.24 -16.50
CA VAL A 118 15.09 -11.68 -15.65
C VAL A 118 13.86 -10.83 -15.97
N ASN A 119 12.68 -11.45 -16.12
CA ASN A 119 11.46 -10.69 -16.37
C ASN A 119 11.00 -9.97 -15.09
N VAL A 120 11.17 -8.64 -15.03
CA VAL A 120 10.82 -7.83 -13.87
C VAL A 120 9.56 -7.01 -14.15
N ASN A 121 8.48 -7.30 -13.41
CA ASN A 121 7.25 -6.52 -13.43
C ASN A 121 7.09 -5.79 -12.09
N ALA A 122 7.10 -4.46 -12.12
CA ALA A 122 6.95 -3.63 -10.92
C ALA A 122 5.67 -2.77 -11.00
N ILE A 123 4.81 -2.91 -10.00
CA ILE A 123 3.61 -2.09 -9.82
C ILE A 123 3.80 -1.25 -8.56
N LEU A 124 3.79 0.07 -8.72
CA LEU A 124 3.98 1.01 -7.61
C LEU A 124 2.75 1.91 -7.49
N ASP A 125 2.28 2.13 -6.27
CA ASP A 125 1.11 2.97 -6.03
C ASP A 125 1.36 4.45 -6.37
N ALA A 126 0.41 5.08 -7.05
CA ALA A 126 0.55 6.47 -7.53
C ALA A 126 0.67 7.51 -6.39
N GLN A 127 0.01 7.27 -5.25
CA GLN A 127 0.03 8.19 -4.11
C GLN A 127 1.25 7.93 -3.22
N GLY A 128 1.58 6.67 -2.95
CA GLY A 128 2.70 6.28 -2.12
C GLY A 128 4.08 6.43 -2.79
N THR A 129 4.14 6.73 -4.09
CA THR A 129 5.40 6.97 -4.84
C THR A 129 5.71 8.44 -5.12
N GLN A 130 4.89 9.39 -4.62
CA GLN A 130 5.14 10.82 -4.85
C GLN A 130 6.52 11.30 -4.36
N LYS A 131 7.12 10.60 -3.38
CA LYS A 131 8.46 10.88 -2.85
C LYS A 131 9.54 9.92 -3.32
N MET A 132 9.31 9.16 -4.39
CA MET A 132 10.24 8.13 -4.90
C MET A 132 11.58 8.70 -5.39
N GLY A 133 11.62 9.96 -5.80
CA GLY A 133 12.79 10.57 -6.43
C GLY A 133 12.89 10.21 -7.91
N ARG A 134 13.29 11.20 -8.72
CA ARG A 134 13.37 11.07 -10.18
C ARG A 134 14.38 10.00 -10.62
N GLN A 135 15.51 9.91 -9.91
CA GLN A 135 16.57 8.97 -10.23
C GLN A 135 16.11 7.51 -10.12
N ASN A 136 15.38 7.17 -9.05
CA ASN A 136 14.82 5.83 -8.87
C ASN A 136 13.87 5.47 -10.01
N LEU A 137 12.96 6.39 -10.34
CA LEU A 137 11.97 6.19 -11.40
C LEU A 137 12.63 6.00 -12.77
N GLU A 138 13.58 6.86 -13.13
CA GLU A 138 14.28 6.77 -14.42
C GLU A 138 15.09 5.50 -14.53
N ARG A 139 15.76 5.10 -13.45
CA ARG A 139 16.55 3.88 -13.47
C ARG A 139 15.69 2.64 -13.66
N LEU A 140 14.55 2.54 -12.98
CA LEU A 140 13.63 1.42 -13.19
C LEU A 140 13.00 1.43 -14.59
N ARG A 141 12.76 2.61 -15.18
CA ARG A 141 12.20 2.71 -16.54
C ARG A 141 13.20 2.37 -17.65
N ASN A 142 14.48 2.60 -17.40
CA ASN A 142 15.55 2.42 -18.38
C ASN A 142 16.30 1.09 -18.22
N ALA A 143 15.93 0.26 -17.24
CA ALA A 143 16.47 -1.07 -17.03
C ALA A 143 15.84 -2.08 -17.98
#